data_AF-A0A2V5Y6F7-F1
#
_entry.id   AF-A0A2V5Y6F7-F1
#
_cell.length_a   1.000
_cell.length_b   1.000
_cell.length_c   1.000
_cell.angle_alpha   90.00
_cell.angle_beta   90.00
_cell.angle_gamma   90.00
#
_symmetry.space_group_name_H-M   'P 1'
#
loop_
_entity.id
_entity.type
_entity.pdbx_description
1 polymer ?
#
loop_
_entity_poly.entity_id
_entity_poly.type
_entity_poly.pdbx_seq_one_letter_code
_entity_poly.pdbx_strand_id
1 'polypeptide(L)'
;MGRVMSPNRMKPMTSWFVLCAFVFSVSAVHSTPELTLDDLRKLEIICFVPSYLPKGFRLHRVDITYDELHEEFDDIQHQLPLYSIVYSNDSDCGATFSIESAREGIGDRNIMVDEVAAEEMEIQTPLGPMYLIYRPKGKSGRKDEIIANWVSDAKMNAEKAKGTQNHPILGRYHGFSTTGITLAEFTQVAQSLHPIRDEKLATPAAQTSALKIHPKVFNMINCWISDSESPVVTEINLDAVEKNGNEFNQDGLKEDGDWLQCPVSDTSGFMRYGVLESKRDHYKIEYQENGGGTLTTAAVIEFEIEKRNIQRDGKSVTIRVLRVSSYEEK
;
A
#
# COMPACT_ATOMS: atom_id res chain seq x y z
N MET A 1 -9.53 81.92 9.33
CA MET A 1 -8.72 82.39 8.18
C MET A 1 -7.90 81.18 7.72
N GLY A 2 -8.07 80.54 6.57
CA GLY A 2 -8.59 80.98 5.29
C GLY A 2 -7.52 80.69 4.23
N ARG A 3 -7.73 79.63 3.41
CA ARG A 3 -7.29 79.45 2.00
C ARG A 3 -5.75 79.43 1.76
N VAL A 4 -5.13 78.62 0.88
CA VAL A 4 -5.35 78.37 -0.56
C VAL A 4 -4.48 77.18 -1.00
N MET A 5 -5.04 76.24 -1.77
CA MET A 5 -4.31 75.40 -2.73
C MET A 5 -3.90 76.24 -3.95
N SER A 6 -2.69 76.07 -4.49
CA SER A 6 -2.53 76.02 -5.96
C SER A 6 -1.22 75.42 -6.45
N PRO A 7 -1.24 74.88 -7.68
CA PRO A 7 -0.32 73.87 -8.17
C PRO A 7 0.76 74.45 -9.09
N ASN A 8 1.79 73.67 -9.42
CA ASN A 8 2.51 73.90 -10.66
C ASN A 8 2.89 72.61 -11.38
N ARG A 9 2.67 72.65 -12.69
CA ARG A 9 2.65 71.56 -13.66
C ARG A 9 3.86 71.73 -14.58
N MET A 10 4.62 70.64 -14.78
CA MET A 10 5.40 70.24 -15.97
C MET A 10 6.52 71.14 -16.54
N LYS A 11 7.70 70.55 -16.76
CA LYS A 11 8.19 70.14 -18.10
C LYS A 11 9.50 69.29 -18.02
N PRO A 12 9.87 68.57 -19.09
CA PRO A 12 10.53 67.27 -19.04
C PRO A 12 12.05 67.33 -19.24
N MET A 13 12.75 66.31 -18.77
CA MET A 13 14.12 66.03 -19.20
C MET A 13 14.21 64.57 -19.64
N THR A 14 14.50 64.41 -20.92
CA THR A 14 14.87 63.16 -21.59
C THR A 14 16.11 62.56 -20.96
N SER A 15 16.09 61.26 -20.63
CA SER A 15 17.30 60.46 -20.65
C SER A 15 16.98 58.99 -20.91
N TRP A 16 17.66 58.47 -21.92
CA TRP A 16 17.76 57.07 -22.34
C TRP A 16 17.79 56.10 -21.16
N PHE A 17 16.91 55.09 -21.16
CA PHE A 17 17.19 53.84 -20.47
C PHE A 17 16.92 52.65 -21.39
N VAL A 18 17.96 51.82 -21.44
CA VAL A 18 18.14 50.61 -22.24
C VAL A 18 17.04 49.60 -21.92
N LEU A 19 16.42 49.07 -22.97
CA LEU A 19 15.46 47.97 -22.88
C LEU A 19 16.23 46.68 -22.55
N CYS A 20 16.36 46.34 -21.26
CA CYS A 20 16.85 45.03 -20.86
C CYS A 20 15.75 43.99 -21.12
N ALA A 21 15.95 43.17 -22.15
CA ALA A 21 15.15 41.98 -22.38
C ALA A 21 15.31 41.03 -21.19
N PHE A 22 14.25 40.85 -20.42
CA PHE A 22 14.14 39.75 -19.46
C PHE A 22 13.97 38.46 -20.27
N VAL A 23 15.08 37.76 -20.50
CA VAL A 23 15.03 36.35 -20.87
C VAL A 23 14.54 35.61 -19.63
N PHE A 24 13.28 35.19 -19.64
CA PHE A 24 12.79 34.18 -18.71
C PHE A 24 13.58 32.90 -18.99
N SER A 25 14.64 32.67 -18.22
CA SER A 25 15.20 31.33 -18.06
C SER A 25 14.12 30.49 -17.41
N VAL A 26 13.36 29.76 -18.24
CA VAL A 26 12.54 28.65 -17.79
C VAL A 26 13.52 27.63 -17.24
N SER A 27 13.79 27.69 -15.94
CA SER A 27 14.38 26.55 -15.24
C SER A 27 13.42 25.39 -15.49
N ALA A 28 13.84 24.47 -16.35
CA ALA A 28 13.19 23.19 -16.46
C ALA A 28 13.20 22.59 -15.05
N VAL A 29 12.05 22.60 -14.39
CA VAL A 29 11.80 21.74 -13.24
C VAL A 29 11.92 20.34 -13.81
N HIS A 30 13.10 19.75 -13.69
CA HIS A 30 13.25 18.33 -13.89
C HIS A 30 12.42 17.68 -12.79
N SER A 31 11.17 17.34 -13.10
CA SER A 31 10.37 16.46 -12.25
C SER A 31 11.16 15.18 -12.09
N THR A 32 11.70 14.96 -10.89
CA THR A 32 12.21 13.65 -10.49
C THR A 32 11.08 12.65 -10.74
N PRO A 33 11.34 11.52 -11.42
CA PRO A 33 10.32 10.51 -11.64
C PRO A 33 9.77 10.06 -10.28
N GLU A 34 8.46 9.98 -10.19
CA GLU A 34 7.77 9.50 -9.00
C GLU A 34 8.15 8.04 -8.74
N LEU A 35 8.70 7.77 -7.55
CA LEU A 35 9.14 6.42 -7.17
C LEU A 35 7.93 5.52 -6.95
N THR A 36 8.08 4.25 -7.32
CA THR A 36 7.03 3.23 -7.21
C THR A 36 7.47 2.07 -6.33
N LEU A 37 6.53 1.20 -5.95
CA LEU A 37 6.87 -0.06 -5.25
C LEU A 37 7.78 -0.97 -6.09
N ASP A 38 7.78 -0.84 -7.41
CA ASP A 38 8.69 -1.59 -8.29
C ASP A 38 10.14 -1.08 -8.20
N ASP A 39 10.37 0.16 -7.76
CA ASP A 39 11.72 0.66 -7.51
C ASP A 39 12.29 0.06 -6.21
N LEU A 40 11.45 -0.15 -5.20
CA LEU A 40 11.84 -0.87 -3.97
C LEU A 40 12.26 -2.32 -4.28
N ARG A 41 11.65 -2.95 -5.30
CA ARG A 41 12.07 -4.28 -5.77
C ARG A 41 13.48 -4.32 -6.34
N LYS A 42 14.14 -3.18 -6.58
CA LYS A 42 15.51 -3.13 -7.10
C LYS A 42 16.55 -3.02 -5.98
N LEU A 43 16.14 -2.68 -4.76
CA LEU A 43 17.03 -2.51 -3.60
C LEU A 43 17.50 -3.85 -3.01
N GLU A 44 18.78 -3.96 -2.65
CA GLU A 44 19.39 -5.18 -2.08
C GLU A 44 18.87 -5.57 -0.67
N ILE A 45 18.24 -4.64 0.01
CA ILE A 45 17.59 -4.82 1.31
C ILE A 45 16.20 -5.43 1.17
N ILE A 46 15.70 -6.01 2.26
CA ILE A 46 14.32 -6.47 2.30
C ILE A 46 13.43 -5.25 2.54
N CYS A 47 12.46 -5.03 1.64
CA CYS A 47 11.42 -4.02 1.81
C CYS A 47 10.10 -4.73 2.15
N PHE A 48 9.30 -4.14 3.04
CA PHE A 48 8.01 -4.69 3.44
C PHE A 48 6.86 -3.81 2.97
N VAL A 49 5.77 -4.45 2.56
CA VAL A 49 4.49 -3.80 2.24
C VAL A 49 3.37 -4.55 2.94
N PRO A 50 2.28 -3.87 3.31
CA PRO A 50 1.12 -4.54 3.87
C PRO A 50 0.28 -5.14 2.75
N SER A 51 -0.32 -6.31 3.00
CA SER A 51 -1.39 -6.84 2.17
C SER A 51 -2.76 -6.35 2.62
N TYR A 52 -2.87 -5.60 3.72
CA TYR A 52 -4.12 -5.00 4.17
C TYR A 52 -3.94 -3.50 4.38
N LEU A 53 -4.95 -2.72 3.95
CA LEU A 53 -5.04 -1.29 4.23
C LEU A 53 -6.40 -0.97 4.86
N PRO A 54 -6.46 -0.10 5.88
CA PRO A 54 -7.72 0.39 6.39
C PRO A 54 -8.51 1.09 5.28
N LYS A 55 -9.84 1.10 5.40
CA LYS A 55 -10.71 1.63 4.36
C LYS A 55 -10.32 3.07 3.98
N GLY A 56 -10.20 3.31 2.68
CA GLY A 56 -9.86 4.62 2.11
C GLY A 56 -8.36 4.89 2.01
N PHE A 57 -7.50 4.15 2.72
CA PHE A 57 -6.05 4.30 2.60
C PHE A 57 -5.56 3.82 1.24
N ARG A 58 -4.62 4.58 0.67
CA ARG A 58 -3.92 4.26 -0.57
C ARG A 58 -2.45 4.60 -0.42
N LEU A 59 -1.62 4.01 -1.28
CA LEU A 59 -0.23 4.41 -1.43
C LEU A 59 -0.19 5.90 -1.77
N HIS A 60 0.49 6.68 -0.94
CA HIS A 60 0.62 8.12 -1.10
C HIS A 60 2.01 8.50 -1.58
N ARG A 61 3.06 7.90 -1.03
CA ARG A 61 4.45 8.22 -1.40
C ARG A 61 5.38 7.03 -1.19
N VAL A 62 6.38 6.92 -2.07
CA VAL A 62 7.54 6.04 -1.90
C VAL A 62 8.78 6.91 -1.91
N ASP A 63 9.63 6.76 -0.90
CA ASP A 63 10.92 7.43 -0.82
C ASP A 63 12.03 6.36 -0.75
N ILE A 64 13.08 6.55 -1.55
CA ILE A 64 14.34 5.82 -1.44
C ILE A 64 15.38 6.85 -1.05
N THR A 65 15.93 6.70 0.15
CA THR A 65 17.04 7.51 0.64
C THR A 65 18.26 6.63 0.79
N TYR A 66 19.40 7.25 1.09
CA TYR A 66 20.66 6.56 1.23
C TYR A 66 21.32 7.01 2.51
N ASP A 67 21.83 6.03 3.25
CA ASP A 67 22.57 6.27 4.48
C ASP A 67 23.96 6.84 4.16
N GLU A 68 24.50 7.64 5.07
CA GLU A 68 25.84 8.20 4.95
C GLU A 68 26.87 7.09 5.19
N LEU A 69 27.93 7.08 4.37
CA LEU A 69 29.02 6.13 4.54
C LEU A 69 29.97 6.63 5.62
N HIS A 70 30.29 5.76 6.57
CA HIS A 70 31.34 6.01 7.55
C HIS A 70 32.62 5.30 7.10
N GLU A 71 33.56 6.05 6.50
CA GLU A 71 34.82 5.52 5.92
C GLU A 71 35.64 4.64 6.88
N GLU A 72 35.46 4.80 8.19
CA GLU A 72 36.14 4.02 9.24
C GLU A 72 35.52 2.63 9.49
N PHE A 73 34.27 2.42 9.09
CA PHE A 73 33.46 1.24 9.45
C PHE A 73 32.84 0.53 8.24
N ASP A 74 32.82 1.18 7.08
CA ASP A 74 32.13 0.70 5.89
C ASP A 74 33.12 0.19 4.83
N ASP A 75 33.23 -1.13 4.73
CA ASP A 75 34.03 -1.83 3.69
C ASP A 75 33.40 -1.75 2.28
N ILE A 76 32.38 -0.90 2.08
CA ILE A 76 31.54 -0.81 0.90
C ILE A 76 31.69 0.55 0.21
N GLN A 77 31.82 0.52 -1.12
CA GLN A 77 32.11 1.71 -1.94
C GLN A 77 30.83 2.44 -2.43
N HIS A 78 29.66 2.06 -1.97
CA HIS A 78 28.38 2.65 -2.39
C HIS A 78 27.48 2.93 -1.21
N GLN A 79 26.66 3.99 -1.31
CA GLN A 79 25.73 4.35 -0.25
C GLN A 79 24.66 3.26 -0.09
N LEU A 80 24.28 3.03 1.16
CA LEU A 80 23.34 1.96 1.51
C LEU A 80 21.91 2.46 1.44
N PRO A 81 21.00 1.75 0.75
CA PRO A 81 19.64 2.22 0.59
C PRO A 81 18.84 2.08 1.90
N LEU A 82 17.94 3.03 2.08
CA LEU A 82 16.83 3.05 3.02
C LEU A 82 15.53 3.31 2.24
N TYR A 83 14.40 2.87 2.77
CA TYR A 83 13.09 3.13 2.18
C TYR A 83 12.10 3.69 3.20
N SER A 84 11.16 4.50 2.69
CA SER A 84 9.94 4.89 3.38
C SER A 84 8.76 4.75 2.43
N ILE A 85 7.65 4.19 2.92
CA ILE A 85 6.39 4.07 2.20
C ILE A 85 5.33 4.75 3.03
N VAL A 86 4.64 5.74 2.48
CA VAL A 86 3.56 6.45 3.15
C VAL A 86 2.24 6.06 2.53
N TYR A 87 1.28 5.72 3.37
CA TYR A 87 -0.11 5.48 3.01
C TYR A 87 -0.98 6.57 3.66
N SER A 88 -1.98 7.04 2.92
CA SER A 88 -2.93 8.02 3.41
C SER A 88 -4.34 7.74 2.90
N ASN A 89 -5.36 8.10 3.68
CA ASN A 89 -6.74 8.13 3.21
C ASN A 89 -7.17 9.47 2.59
N ASP A 90 -6.38 10.52 2.75
CA ASP A 90 -6.57 11.85 2.13
C ASP A 90 -5.22 12.57 2.03
N SER A 91 -4.90 13.15 0.87
CA SER A 91 -3.57 13.71 0.59
C SER A 91 -3.22 14.95 1.40
N ASP A 92 -4.20 15.69 1.93
CA ASP A 92 -3.99 17.03 2.48
C ASP A 92 -4.25 17.08 3.99
N CYS A 93 -5.16 16.26 4.51
CA CYS A 93 -5.55 16.29 5.92
C CYS A 93 -5.96 14.93 6.51
N GLY A 94 -5.63 13.84 5.81
CA GLY A 94 -5.99 12.48 6.17
C GLY A 94 -5.22 11.88 7.34
N ALA A 95 -5.73 10.73 7.79
CA ALA A 95 -4.97 9.81 8.61
C ALA A 95 -3.88 9.16 7.74
N THR A 96 -2.71 8.95 8.34
CA THR A 96 -1.52 8.45 7.63
C THR A 96 -0.85 7.35 8.42
N PHE A 97 -0.17 6.46 7.71
CA PHE A 97 0.88 5.66 8.31
C PHE A 97 2.06 5.48 7.35
N SER A 98 3.25 5.26 7.92
CA SER A 98 4.45 4.95 7.18
C SER A 98 5.05 3.60 7.56
N ILE A 99 5.78 3.01 6.61
CA ILE A 99 6.69 1.88 6.82
C ILE A 99 8.07 2.37 6.46
N GLU A 100 9.01 2.29 7.38
CA GLU A 100 10.33 2.89 7.24
C GLU A 100 11.42 1.91 7.60
N SER A 101 12.60 2.06 6.98
CA SER A 101 13.79 1.31 7.34
C SER A 101 14.89 2.19 7.92
N ALA A 102 15.69 1.60 8.80
CA ALA A 102 16.93 2.18 9.31
C ALA A 102 18.04 1.14 9.37
N ARG A 103 19.28 1.59 9.23
CA ARG A 103 20.47 0.74 9.35
C ARG A 103 20.83 0.48 10.81
N GLU A 104 20.73 1.50 11.65
CA GLU A 104 21.12 1.42 13.06
C GLU A 104 19.92 1.49 14.01
N GLY A 105 20.12 1.01 15.24
CA GLY A 105 19.08 0.99 16.25
C GLY A 105 18.71 2.41 16.63
N ILE A 106 17.46 2.81 16.35
CA ILE A 106 17.00 4.17 16.59
C ILE A 106 16.57 4.30 18.06
N GLY A 107 17.54 4.27 18.96
CA GLY A 107 17.34 4.29 20.42
C GLY A 107 16.60 5.53 20.93
N ASP A 108 16.60 6.63 20.18
CA ASP A 108 16.06 7.92 20.62
C ASP A 108 14.71 8.30 19.97
N ARG A 109 14.23 7.59 18.94
CA ARG A 109 12.94 7.92 18.28
C ARG A 109 11.72 7.26 18.92
N ASN A 110 11.92 6.42 19.93
CA ASN A 110 10.84 5.71 20.63
C ASN A 110 10.35 6.46 21.89
N ILE A 111 10.77 7.70 22.12
CA ILE A 111 10.39 8.43 23.34
C ILE A 111 9.22 9.36 23.03
N MET A 112 8.04 9.00 23.53
CA MET A 112 6.94 9.97 23.67
C MET A 112 7.38 11.06 24.64
N VAL A 113 7.45 12.31 24.16
CA VAL A 113 7.82 13.48 25.00
C VAL A 113 6.91 13.63 26.23
N ASP A 114 5.72 13.01 26.21
CA ASP A 114 4.76 12.98 27.32
C ASP A 114 4.38 11.52 27.65
N GLU A 115 5.25 10.86 28.43
CA GLU A 115 5.09 9.48 28.90
C GLU A 115 3.81 9.26 29.72
N VAL A 116 3.29 10.30 30.39
CA VAL A 116 2.14 10.20 31.30
C VAL A 116 0.84 9.88 30.55
N ALA A 117 0.76 10.28 29.27
CA ALA A 117 -0.40 10.03 28.42
C ALA A 117 -0.23 8.83 27.47
N ALA A 118 0.94 8.20 27.44
CA ALA A 118 1.24 7.06 26.57
C ALA A 118 0.85 5.72 27.21
N GLU A 119 0.58 4.74 26.37
CA GLU A 119 0.38 3.33 26.70
C GLU A 119 1.27 2.48 25.82
N GLU A 120 1.62 1.30 26.32
CA GLU A 120 2.50 0.36 25.64
C GLU A 120 1.79 -0.98 25.40
N MET A 121 2.01 -1.58 24.24
CA MET A 121 1.54 -2.93 23.94
C MET A 121 2.50 -3.63 22.99
N GLU A 122 2.71 -4.92 23.22
CA GLU A 122 3.39 -5.78 22.26
C GLU A 122 2.38 -6.35 21.25
N ILE A 123 2.66 -6.20 19.96
CA ILE A 123 1.94 -6.87 18.88
C ILE A 123 2.84 -7.88 18.18
N GLN A 124 2.23 -8.92 17.61
CA GLN A 124 2.93 -9.88 16.77
C GLN A 124 2.89 -9.45 15.31
N THR A 125 4.05 -9.49 14.66
CA THR A 125 4.20 -9.17 13.24
C THR A 125 4.99 -10.26 12.52
N PRO A 126 4.96 -10.33 11.18
CA PRO A 126 5.82 -11.22 10.40
C PRO A 126 7.33 -10.97 10.61
N LEU A 127 7.71 -9.82 11.17
CA LEU A 127 9.09 -9.48 11.56
C LEU A 127 9.47 -9.98 12.96
N GLY A 128 8.48 -10.42 13.75
CA GLY A 128 8.62 -10.74 15.17
C GLY A 128 7.80 -9.81 16.08
N PRO A 129 7.98 -9.90 17.40
CA PRO A 129 7.31 -9.03 18.37
C PRO A 129 7.71 -7.56 18.19
N MET A 130 6.72 -6.66 18.26
CA MET A 130 6.90 -5.22 18.10
C MET A 130 6.21 -4.47 19.26
N TYR A 131 6.93 -3.59 19.96
CA TYR A 131 6.43 -2.80 21.10
C TYR A 131 5.87 -1.45 20.67
N LEU A 132 4.57 -1.31 20.58
CA LEU A 132 3.93 -0.05 20.23
C LEU A 132 3.82 0.85 21.44
N ILE A 133 4.23 2.12 21.25
CA ILE A 133 3.96 3.20 22.18
C ILE A 133 2.91 4.08 21.52
N TYR A 134 1.74 4.22 22.15
CA TYR A 134 0.60 4.92 21.55
C TYR A 134 -0.17 5.73 22.59
N ARG A 135 -0.94 6.73 22.14
CA ARG A 135 -1.86 7.48 23.00
C ARG A 135 -3.30 7.10 22.66
N PRO A 136 -4.12 6.62 23.62
CA PRO A 136 -5.52 6.31 23.35
C PRO A 136 -6.37 7.57 23.17
N LYS A 137 -7.43 7.43 22.35
CA LYS A 137 -8.41 8.47 22.07
C LYS A 137 -9.08 8.96 23.36
N GLY A 138 -9.06 10.28 23.60
CA GLY A 138 -9.75 10.92 24.74
C GLY A 138 -8.86 11.45 25.87
N LYS A 139 -7.53 11.30 25.79
CA LYS A 139 -6.58 12.01 26.67
C LYS A 139 -6.24 13.40 26.08
N SER A 140 -6.10 14.43 26.93
CA SER A 140 -5.85 15.82 26.50
C SER A 140 -4.46 16.00 25.88
N GLY A 141 -4.38 16.70 24.74
CA GLY A 141 -3.15 16.99 23.99
C GLY A 141 -3.40 16.91 22.49
N ARG A 142 -2.55 17.54 21.66
CA ARG A 142 -2.58 17.30 20.20
C ARG A 142 -1.87 15.95 19.98
N LYS A 143 -2.59 14.95 19.44
CA LYS A 143 -2.16 13.82 18.58
C LYS A 143 -2.45 12.40 19.08
N ASP A 144 -3.15 11.67 18.21
CA ASP A 144 -3.45 10.22 18.14
C ASP A 144 -2.32 9.45 17.42
N GLU A 145 -1.07 9.59 17.88
CA GLU A 145 0.14 9.13 17.16
C GLU A 145 0.66 7.82 17.76
N ILE A 146 0.89 6.79 16.92
CA ILE A 146 1.64 5.58 17.29
C ILE A 146 3.11 5.90 16.99
N ILE A 147 3.94 5.94 18.03
CA ILE A 147 5.39 6.08 17.91
C ILE A 147 5.96 4.67 17.77
N ALA A 148 6.59 4.46 16.61
CA ALA A 148 7.15 3.19 16.15
C ALA A 148 7.92 2.45 17.23
N ASN A 149 7.81 1.11 17.24
CA ASN A 149 9.01 0.32 17.53
C ASN A 149 9.76 0.04 16.25
N TRP A 150 11.02 -0.35 16.42
CA TRP A 150 11.86 -0.83 15.34
C TRP A 150 12.14 -2.32 15.54
N VAL A 151 11.80 -3.14 14.55
CA VAL A 151 12.04 -4.60 14.58
C VAL A 151 13.13 -4.95 13.56
N SER A 152 14.12 -5.72 13.97
CA SER A 152 15.17 -6.20 13.07
C SER A 152 14.65 -7.30 12.15
N ASP A 153 14.93 -7.18 10.85
CA ASP A 153 14.66 -8.28 9.92
C ASP A 153 15.63 -9.47 10.09
N ALA A 154 15.35 -10.55 9.36
CA ALA A 154 16.17 -11.75 9.38
C ALA A 154 17.63 -11.50 8.96
N LYS A 155 17.89 -10.59 8.02
CA LYS A 155 19.26 -10.27 7.58
C LYS A 155 20.01 -9.48 8.65
N MET A 156 19.33 -8.57 9.35
CA MET A 156 19.90 -7.82 10.47
C MET A 156 20.35 -8.77 11.59
N ASN A 157 19.51 -9.74 11.94
CA ASN A 157 19.88 -10.75 12.94
C ASN A 157 21.06 -11.62 12.47
N ALA A 158 21.09 -11.99 11.19
CA ALA A 158 22.18 -12.77 10.60
C ALA A 158 23.52 -12.00 10.52
N GLU A 159 23.49 -10.69 10.27
CA GLU A 159 24.69 -9.85 10.24
C GLU A 159 25.24 -9.60 11.65
N LYS A 160 24.39 -9.32 12.63
CA LYS A 160 24.79 -9.20 14.04
C LYS A 160 25.44 -10.47 14.59
N ALA A 161 24.99 -11.64 14.15
CA ALA A 161 25.59 -12.92 14.52
C ALA A 161 27.06 -13.08 14.07
N LYS A 162 27.52 -12.27 13.10
CA LYS A 162 28.92 -12.26 12.63
C LYS A 162 29.85 -11.44 13.53
N GLY A 163 29.32 -10.70 14.50
CA GLY A 163 30.08 -9.89 15.45
C GLY A 163 29.31 -8.62 15.83
N THR A 164 29.37 -8.24 17.11
CA THR A 164 28.65 -7.08 17.65
C THR A 164 29.17 -5.72 17.17
N GLN A 165 30.35 -5.70 16.53
CA GLN A 165 31.00 -4.50 15.99
C GLN A 165 30.84 -4.35 14.47
N ASN A 166 30.18 -5.30 13.80
CA ASN A 166 29.99 -5.23 12.36
C ASN A 166 28.73 -4.40 12.06
N HIS A 167 28.88 -3.33 11.29
CA HIS A 167 27.72 -2.56 10.84
C HIS A 167 26.94 -3.38 9.80
N PRO A 168 25.61 -3.40 9.89
CA PRO A 168 24.78 -4.16 8.96
C PRO A 168 24.83 -3.53 7.56
N ILE A 169 24.96 -4.37 6.53
CA ILE A 169 25.01 -3.97 5.11
C ILE A 169 23.65 -4.24 4.48
N LEU A 170 23.12 -5.46 4.65
CA LEU A 170 21.87 -5.91 4.03
C LEU A 170 20.70 -6.01 5.02
N GLY A 171 20.98 -6.04 6.32
CA GLY A 171 19.97 -6.01 7.38
C GLY A 171 19.42 -4.63 7.65
N ARG A 172 18.11 -4.52 7.91
CA ARG A 172 17.49 -3.28 8.37
C ARG A 172 16.64 -3.50 9.62
N TYR A 173 16.52 -2.44 10.41
CA TYR A 173 15.40 -2.26 11.31
C TYR A 173 14.22 -1.71 10.51
N HIS A 174 13.01 -2.14 10.83
CA HIS A 174 11.78 -1.67 10.22
C HIS A 174 10.86 -1.08 11.28
N GLY A 175 10.30 0.10 11.01
CA GLY A 175 9.46 0.85 11.94
C GLY A 175 8.22 1.43 11.26
N PHE A 176 7.28 1.87 12.08
CA PHE A 176 5.98 2.39 11.63
C PHE A 176 5.59 3.64 12.40
N SER A 177 5.25 4.71 11.70
CA SER A 177 4.58 5.85 12.32
C SER A 177 3.15 5.92 11.85
N THR A 178 2.22 6.36 12.71
CA THR A 178 0.83 6.57 12.30
C THR A 178 0.25 7.81 12.94
N THR A 179 -0.70 8.45 12.27
CA THR A 179 -1.53 9.51 12.85
C THR A 179 -2.98 9.30 12.42
N GLY A 180 -3.90 9.29 13.39
CA GLY A 180 -5.33 9.21 13.11
C GLY A 180 -5.86 7.81 12.75
N ILE A 181 -5.12 6.76 13.08
CA ILE A 181 -5.50 5.34 12.89
C ILE A 181 -5.75 4.70 14.25
N THR A 182 -6.73 3.80 14.34
CA THR A 182 -6.95 3.04 15.59
C THR A 182 -5.89 1.95 15.79
N LEU A 183 -5.65 1.57 17.06
CA LEU A 183 -4.71 0.47 17.37
C LEU A 183 -5.10 -0.84 16.67
N ALA A 184 -6.40 -1.13 16.56
CA ALA A 184 -6.89 -2.36 15.93
C ALA A 184 -6.60 -2.40 14.43
N GLU A 185 -6.89 -1.30 13.71
CA GLU A 185 -6.58 -1.17 12.29
C GLU A 185 -5.07 -1.26 12.04
N PHE A 186 -4.27 -0.57 12.85
CA PHE A 186 -2.81 -0.65 12.72
C PHE A 186 -2.27 -2.06 12.99
N THR A 187 -2.82 -2.76 13.98
CA THR A 187 -2.42 -4.14 14.29
C THR A 187 -2.67 -5.06 13.09
N GLN A 188 -3.81 -4.90 12.39
CA GLN A 188 -4.09 -5.65 11.17
C GLN A 188 -3.10 -5.31 10.04
N VAL A 189 -2.77 -4.03 9.86
CA VAL A 189 -1.75 -3.59 8.88
C VAL A 189 -0.40 -4.27 9.17
N ALA A 190 0.06 -4.21 10.42
CA ALA A 190 1.33 -4.79 10.85
C ALA A 190 1.35 -6.33 10.71
N GLN A 191 0.23 -7.00 10.95
CA GLN A 191 0.10 -8.45 10.75
C GLN A 191 0.10 -8.86 9.27
N SER A 192 -0.30 -7.97 8.37
CA SER A 192 -0.40 -8.22 6.93
C SER A 192 0.91 -8.02 6.15
N LEU A 193 2.00 -7.66 6.85
CA LEU A 193 3.27 -7.34 6.22
C LEU A 193 3.88 -8.54 5.49
N HIS A 194 4.41 -8.29 4.31
CA HIS A 194 5.15 -9.30 3.57
C HIS A 194 6.30 -8.62 2.79
N PRO A 195 7.40 -9.35 2.55
CA PRO A 195 8.52 -8.82 1.80
C PRO A 195 8.11 -8.63 0.33
N ILE A 196 8.54 -7.53 -0.30
CA ILE A 196 8.27 -7.29 -1.73
C ILE A 196 9.05 -8.29 -2.62
N ARG A 197 10.14 -8.87 -2.11
CA ARG A 197 10.95 -9.90 -2.77
C ARG A 197 10.74 -11.24 -2.07
N ASP A 198 9.99 -12.14 -2.68
CA ASP A 198 9.88 -13.53 -2.22
C ASP A 198 11.25 -14.22 -2.37
N GLU A 199 11.86 -14.61 -1.25
CA GLU A 199 12.70 -15.81 -1.24
C GLU A 199 11.81 -16.99 -1.63
N LYS A 200 11.98 -17.46 -2.87
CA LYS A 200 11.68 -18.81 -3.37
C LYS A 200 10.62 -19.61 -2.57
N LEU A 201 9.35 -19.32 -2.84
CA LEU A 201 8.20 -20.25 -2.87
C LEU A 201 8.19 -21.37 -1.82
N ALA A 202 7.49 -21.12 -0.70
CA ALA A 202 6.75 -22.19 -0.06
C ALA A 202 5.55 -22.55 -0.95
N THR A 203 5.65 -23.69 -1.63
CA THR A 203 4.58 -24.30 -2.40
C THR A 203 3.38 -24.58 -1.49
N PRO A 204 2.16 -24.04 -1.74
CA PRO A 204 1.00 -24.52 -1.02
C PRO A 204 0.61 -25.90 -1.54
N ALA A 205 0.51 -26.83 -0.61
CA ALA A 205 0.03 -28.18 -0.84
C ALA A 205 -1.35 -28.17 -1.52
N ALA A 206 -1.55 -29.11 -2.44
CA ALA A 206 -2.86 -29.39 -3.01
C ALA A 206 -3.85 -29.76 -1.90
N GLN A 207 -4.82 -28.88 -1.65
CA GLN A 207 -5.99 -29.18 -0.86
C GLN A 207 -7.22 -29.07 -1.76
N THR A 208 -7.86 -30.22 -2.00
CA THR A 208 -9.26 -30.32 -2.41
C THR A 208 -10.09 -29.49 -1.43
N SER A 209 -10.46 -28.28 -1.82
CA SER A 209 -11.16 -27.33 -0.97
C SER A 209 -12.17 -26.55 -1.82
N ALA A 210 -13.30 -26.21 -1.20
CA ALA A 210 -14.33 -25.37 -1.79
C ALA A 210 -13.69 -24.15 -2.49
N LEU A 211 -14.21 -23.77 -3.66
CA LEU A 211 -13.75 -22.61 -4.40
C LEU A 211 -13.76 -21.37 -3.49
N LYS A 212 -12.58 -20.83 -3.14
CA LYS A 212 -12.40 -19.64 -2.30
C LYS A 212 -11.77 -18.52 -3.10
N ILE A 213 -12.58 -17.89 -3.96
CA ILE A 213 -12.17 -16.73 -4.76
C ILE A 213 -12.92 -15.51 -4.23
N HIS A 214 -12.25 -14.38 -4.02
CA HIS A 214 -12.90 -13.18 -3.52
C HIS A 214 -14.04 -12.73 -4.48
N PRO A 215 -15.29 -12.46 -4.03
CA PRO A 215 -16.43 -12.20 -4.94
C PRO A 215 -16.22 -11.04 -5.92
N LYS A 216 -15.41 -10.05 -5.54
CA LYS A 216 -15.00 -8.92 -6.41
C LYS A 216 -14.26 -9.34 -7.69
N VAL A 217 -13.67 -10.54 -7.74
CA VAL A 217 -13.12 -11.11 -8.97
C VAL A 217 -14.19 -11.25 -10.04
N PHE A 218 -15.40 -11.67 -9.65
CA PHE A 218 -16.52 -11.85 -10.57
C PHE A 218 -17.17 -10.52 -10.97
N ASN A 219 -17.07 -9.48 -10.14
CA ASN A 219 -17.43 -8.11 -10.53
C ASN A 219 -16.56 -7.58 -11.69
N MET A 220 -15.30 -8.00 -11.80
CA MET A 220 -14.46 -7.62 -12.95
C MET A 220 -14.96 -8.25 -14.26
N ILE A 221 -15.65 -9.40 -14.17
CA ILE A 221 -16.25 -10.12 -15.30
C ILE A 221 -17.62 -9.51 -15.63
N ASN A 222 -18.45 -9.36 -14.60
CA ASN A 222 -19.81 -8.81 -14.65
C ASN A 222 -19.79 -7.29 -14.45
N CYS A 223 -19.79 -6.51 -15.53
CA CYS A 223 -19.74 -5.06 -15.43
C CYS A 223 -21.14 -4.44 -15.37
N TRP A 224 -21.69 -4.34 -14.15
CA TRP A 224 -23.00 -3.70 -13.93
C TRP A 224 -22.97 -2.16 -14.10
N ILE A 225 -21.83 -1.52 -13.85
CA ILE A 225 -21.73 -0.05 -13.66
C ILE A 225 -21.62 0.73 -15.00
N SER A 226 -21.53 0.06 -16.15
CA SER A 226 -21.31 0.70 -17.46
C SER A 226 -22.22 0.09 -18.53
N ASP A 227 -22.53 0.85 -19.58
CA ASP A 227 -23.20 0.40 -20.83
C ASP A 227 -22.34 -0.61 -21.64
N SER A 228 -21.43 -1.32 -20.97
CA SER A 228 -20.46 -2.24 -21.54
C SER A 228 -21.07 -3.62 -21.68
N GLU A 229 -20.87 -4.25 -22.84
CA GLU A 229 -21.19 -5.65 -23.04
C GLU A 229 -20.37 -6.53 -22.08
N SER A 230 -21.05 -7.45 -21.38
CA SER A 230 -20.39 -8.45 -20.51
C SER A 230 -20.23 -9.78 -21.26
N PRO A 231 -19.15 -10.55 -21.00
CA PRO A 231 -18.12 -10.33 -19.98
C PRO A 231 -17.04 -9.31 -20.40
N VAL A 232 -16.65 -8.41 -19.48
CA VAL A 232 -15.60 -7.40 -19.74
C VAL A 232 -14.20 -8.01 -19.60
N VAL A 233 -14.02 -8.88 -18.62
CA VAL A 233 -12.77 -9.62 -18.39
C VAL A 233 -13.04 -11.10 -18.54
N THR A 234 -12.23 -11.79 -19.35
CA THR A 234 -12.35 -13.24 -19.60
C THR A 234 -11.19 -14.06 -19.03
N GLU A 235 -10.09 -13.42 -18.60
CA GLU A 235 -8.94 -14.08 -17.97
C GLU A 235 -8.42 -13.26 -16.79
N ILE A 236 -8.23 -13.90 -15.63
CA ILE A 236 -7.77 -13.25 -14.39
C ILE A 236 -6.63 -14.06 -13.75
N ASN A 237 -5.53 -13.39 -13.42
CA ASN A 237 -4.42 -14.00 -12.67
C ASN A 237 -4.77 -14.12 -11.18
N LEU A 238 -5.09 -15.34 -10.73
CA LEU A 238 -5.51 -15.60 -9.35
C LEU A 238 -4.36 -15.42 -8.34
N ASP A 239 -3.11 -15.68 -8.73
CA ASP A 239 -1.96 -15.48 -7.84
C ASP A 239 -1.72 -13.98 -7.58
N ALA A 240 -2.02 -13.12 -8.55
CA ALA A 240 -1.95 -11.68 -8.37
C ALA A 240 -3.10 -11.15 -7.50
N VAL A 241 -4.31 -11.70 -7.68
CA VAL A 241 -5.48 -11.38 -6.83
C VAL A 241 -5.20 -11.73 -5.37
N GLU A 242 -4.72 -12.95 -5.10
CA GLU A 242 -4.40 -13.40 -3.73
C GLU A 242 -3.31 -12.56 -3.06
N LYS A 243 -2.33 -12.05 -3.83
CA LYS A 243 -1.29 -11.16 -3.30
C LYS A 243 -1.76 -9.71 -3.13
N ASN A 244 -2.84 -9.31 -3.81
CA ASN A 244 -3.40 -7.96 -3.71
C ASN A 244 -4.49 -7.89 -2.64
N GLY A 245 -4.09 -8.08 -1.38
CA GLY A 245 -5.05 -7.95 -0.28
C GLY A 245 -5.57 -6.51 -0.08
N ASN A 246 -4.97 -5.49 -0.70
CA ASN A 246 -5.53 -4.13 -0.63
C ASN A 246 -6.92 -4.07 -1.28
N GLU A 247 -7.05 -4.70 -2.45
CA GLU A 247 -8.29 -4.72 -3.22
C GLU A 247 -9.17 -5.95 -2.89
N PHE A 248 -8.54 -7.06 -2.47
CA PHE A 248 -9.16 -8.37 -2.24
C PHE A 248 -8.88 -8.93 -0.82
N ASN A 249 -8.85 -8.07 0.21
CA ASN A 249 -8.71 -8.52 1.60
C ASN A 249 -9.88 -9.41 2.03
N GLN A 250 -9.69 -10.12 3.13
CA GLN A 250 -10.71 -11.01 3.67
C GLN A 250 -11.71 -10.28 4.58
N ASP A 251 -11.61 -8.95 4.71
CA ASP A 251 -12.40 -8.22 5.68
C ASP A 251 -13.85 -8.10 5.23
N GLY A 252 -14.76 -8.48 6.14
CA GLY A 252 -16.18 -8.51 5.85
C GLY A 252 -16.62 -9.64 4.93
N LEU A 253 -15.73 -10.56 4.52
CA LEU A 253 -16.14 -11.81 3.90
C LEU A 253 -16.98 -12.62 4.88
N LYS A 254 -18.12 -13.11 4.40
CA LYS A 254 -19.06 -13.93 5.17
C LYS A 254 -19.47 -15.13 4.35
N GLU A 255 -19.45 -16.29 4.99
CA GLU A 255 -20.12 -17.49 4.48
C GLU A 255 -21.60 -17.41 4.90
N ASP A 256 -22.51 -17.38 3.93
CA ASP A 256 -23.97 -17.37 4.12
C ASP A 256 -24.58 -18.57 3.40
N GLY A 257 -24.66 -19.70 4.12
CA GLY A 257 -25.03 -20.98 3.53
C GLY A 257 -24.03 -21.39 2.44
N ASP A 258 -24.52 -21.56 1.22
CA ASP A 258 -23.70 -21.93 0.05
C ASP A 258 -23.03 -20.74 -0.63
N TRP A 259 -23.16 -19.52 -0.07
CA TRP A 259 -22.66 -18.28 -0.66
C TRP A 259 -21.44 -17.75 0.08
N LEU A 260 -20.45 -17.28 -0.68
CA LEU A 260 -19.41 -16.41 -0.16
C LEU A 260 -19.73 -14.97 -0.55
N GLN A 261 -19.84 -14.09 0.45
CA GLN A 261 -20.28 -12.71 0.29
C GLN A 261 -19.23 -11.72 0.80
N CYS A 262 -19.02 -10.60 0.10
CA CYS A 262 -18.32 -9.42 0.61
C CYS A 262 -19.19 -8.15 0.49
N PRO A 263 -19.03 -7.15 1.37
CA PRO A 263 -19.73 -5.88 1.27
C PRO A 263 -19.19 -5.02 0.12
N VAL A 264 -20.06 -4.17 -0.44
CA VAL A 264 -19.64 -3.10 -1.36
C VAL A 264 -19.23 -1.88 -0.53
N SER A 265 -18.02 -1.37 -0.75
CA SER A 265 -17.54 -0.16 -0.06
C SER A 265 -18.51 1.01 -0.24
N ASP A 266 -18.73 1.74 0.86
CA ASP A 266 -19.50 3.00 0.87
C ASP A 266 -21.01 2.88 0.61
N THR A 267 -21.54 1.65 0.61
CA THR A 267 -22.98 1.38 0.49
C THR A 267 -23.41 0.28 1.47
N SER A 268 -24.72 0.03 1.58
CA SER A 268 -25.26 -1.17 2.24
C SER A 268 -25.30 -2.39 1.31
N GLY A 269 -24.62 -2.32 0.17
CA GLY A 269 -24.62 -3.32 -0.88
C GLY A 269 -23.71 -4.52 -0.60
N PHE A 270 -23.76 -5.51 -1.49
CA PHE A 270 -22.95 -6.72 -1.40
C PHE A 270 -22.61 -7.27 -2.79
N MET A 271 -21.55 -8.07 -2.83
CA MET A 271 -21.21 -8.98 -3.91
C MET A 271 -21.14 -10.39 -3.33
N ARG A 272 -21.71 -11.39 -4.00
CA ARG A 272 -21.64 -12.79 -3.54
C ARG A 272 -21.63 -13.77 -4.69
N TYR A 273 -21.10 -14.97 -4.44
CA TYR A 273 -21.29 -16.09 -5.36
C TYR A 273 -21.58 -17.38 -4.62
N GLY A 274 -22.31 -18.27 -5.29
CA GLY A 274 -22.57 -19.63 -4.86
C GLY A 274 -22.09 -20.61 -5.93
N VAL A 275 -21.50 -21.72 -5.53
CA VAL A 275 -21.00 -22.73 -6.46
C VAL A 275 -22.14 -23.63 -6.91
N LEU A 276 -22.46 -23.62 -8.20
CA LEU A 276 -23.49 -24.48 -8.81
C LEU A 276 -22.90 -25.83 -9.24
N GLU A 277 -21.67 -25.82 -9.77
CA GLU A 277 -20.96 -27.02 -10.20
C GLU A 277 -19.46 -26.87 -9.94
N SER A 278 -18.82 -27.95 -9.48
CA SER A 278 -17.36 -28.04 -9.39
C SER A 278 -16.91 -29.42 -9.82
N LYS A 279 -16.10 -29.48 -10.89
CA LYS A 279 -15.52 -30.71 -11.44
C LYS A 279 -14.07 -30.48 -11.81
N ARG A 280 -13.14 -31.02 -11.02
CA ARG A 280 -11.69 -30.82 -11.19
C ARG A 280 -11.36 -29.33 -11.17
N ASP A 281 -10.96 -28.78 -12.32
CA ASP A 281 -10.57 -27.39 -12.50
C ASP A 281 -11.67 -26.56 -13.18
N HIS A 282 -12.81 -27.17 -13.51
CA HIS A 282 -13.99 -26.50 -14.08
C HIS A 282 -14.99 -26.14 -12.98
N TYR A 283 -15.49 -24.91 -13.04
CA TYR A 283 -16.43 -24.35 -12.09
C TYR A 283 -17.58 -23.65 -12.79
N LYS A 284 -18.78 -23.81 -12.25
CA LYS A 284 -19.96 -23.02 -12.57
C LYS A 284 -20.46 -22.36 -11.31
N ILE A 285 -20.63 -21.05 -11.35
CA ILE A 285 -21.13 -20.29 -10.20
C ILE A 285 -22.34 -19.46 -10.59
N GLU A 286 -23.15 -19.14 -9.58
CA GLU A 286 -24.06 -18.00 -9.65
C GLU A 286 -23.40 -16.83 -8.93
N TYR A 287 -23.22 -15.72 -9.63
CA TYR A 287 -22.73 -14.46 -9.08
C TYR A 287 -23.88 -13.48 -8.91
N GLN A 288 -23.91 -12.74 -7.80
CA GLN A 288 -24.89 -11.70 -7.54
C GLN A 288 -24.25 -10.42 -7.01
N GLU A 289 -24.80 -9.28 -7.42
CA GLU A 289 -24.35 -7.96 -7.01
C GLU A 289 -25.54 -7.06 -6.65
N ASN A 290 -25.40 -6.31 -5.55
CA ASN A 290 -26.35 -5.30 -5.11
C ASN A 290 -25.57 -4.04 -4.71
N GLY A 291 -25.85 -2.91 -5.36
CA GLY A 291 -25.18 -1.62 -5.11
C GLY A 291 -25.69 -0.85 -3.88
N GLY A 292 -26.44 -1.47 -2.97
CA GLY A 292 -27.02 -0.85 -1.77
C GLY A 292 -28.49 -0.45 -1.89
N GLY A 293 -29.14 -0.75 -3.02
CA GLY A 293 -30.56 -0.52 -3.27
C GLY A 293 -31.41 -1.78 -3.18
N THR A 294 -32.62 -1.74 -3.74
CA THR A 294 -33.51 -2.90 -3.80
C THR A 294 -33.22 -3.85 -4.97
N LEU A 295 -32.45 -3.40 -5.96
CA LEU A 295 -32.11 -4.18 -7.15
C LEU A 295 -30.88 -5.05 -6.88
N THR A 296 -31.00 -6.32 -7.20
CA THR A 296 -29.91 -7.29 -7.18
C THR A 296 -29.83 -7.93 -8.57
N THR A 297 -28.66 -7.91 -9.19
CA THR A 297 -28.41 -8.61 -10.45
C THR A 297 -27.84 -9.99 -10.19
N ALA A 298 -27.99 -10.88 -11.17
CA ALA A 298 -27.44 -12.22 -11.12
C ALA A 298 -26.90 -12.64 -12.47
N ALA A 299 -25.79 -13.36 -12.47
CA ALA A 299 -25.21 -13.97 -13.65
C ALA A 299 -24.71 -15.38 -13.33
N VAL A 300 -24.72 -16.25 -14.33
CA VAL A 300 -24.09 -17.56 -14.27
C VAL A 300 -22.76 -17.48 -15.02
N ILE A 301 -21.67 -17.80 -14.33
CA ILE A 301 -20.32 -17.73 -14.88
C ILE A 301 -19.73 -19.14 -14.83
N GLU A 302 -19.32 -19.65 -15.99
CA GLU A 302 -18.55 -20.88 -16.10
C GLU A 302 -17.10 -20.53 -16.44
N PHE A 303 -16.16 -21.21 -15.78
CA PHE A 303 -14.74 -20.98 -15.98
C PHE A 303 -13.90 -22.19 -15.63
N GLU A 304 -12.66 -22.16 -16.09
CA GLU A 304 -11.62 -23.12 -15.73
C GLU A 304 -10.48 -22.42 -15.00
N ILE A 305 -9.82 -23.14 -14.08
CA ILE A 305 -8.59 -22.68 -13.43
C ILE A 305 -7.41 -23.42 -14.05
N GLU A 306 -6.64 -22.70 -14.88
CA GLU A 306 -5.50 -23.25 -15.61
C GLU A 306 -4.17 -22.78 -15.03
N LYS A 307 -3.08 -23.50 -15.34
CA LYS A 307 -1.71 -23.00 -15.13
C LYS A 307 -1.14 -22.49 -16.44
N ARG A 308 -0.64 -21.25 -16.43
CA ARG A 308 -0.04 -20.61 -17.61
C ARG A 308 1.33 -20.03 -17.28
N ASN A 309 2.26 -20.13 -18.22
CA ASN A 309 3.54 -19.44 -18.11
C ASN A 309 3.44 -18.04 -18.73
N ILE A 310 3.89 -17.03 -18.01
CA ILE A 310 4.03 -15.65 -18.49
C ILE A 310 5.47 -15.19 -18.35
N GLN A 311 5.87 -14.20 -19.15
CA GLN A 311 7.14 -13.49 -18.95
C GLN A 311 6.92 -12.34 -17.99
N ARG A 312 7.64 -12.35 -16.87
CA ARG A 312 7.67 -11.26 -15.90
C ARG A 312 9.14 -10.94 -15.61
N ASP A 313 9.54 -9.68 -15.86
CA ASP A 313 10.92 -9.22 -15.65
C ASP A 313 11.96 -10.10 -16.39
N GLY A 314 11.61 -10.54 -17.61
CA GLY A 314 12.45 -11.41 -18.44
C GLY A 314 12.57 -12.86 -17.95
N LYS A 315 11.81 -13.25 -16.93
CA LYS A 315 11.75 -14.62 -16.40
C LYS A 315 10.39 -15.24 -16.69
N SER A 316 10.42 -16.53 -17.06
CA SER A 316 9.20 -17.33 -17.15
C SER A 316 8.69 -17.63 -15.74
N VAL A 317 7.46 -17.23 -15.44
CA VAL A 317 6.77 -17.51 -14.18
C VAL A 317 5.47 -18.25 -14.48
N THR A 318 5.22 -19.36 -13.78
CA THR A 318 3.95 -20.08 -13.83
C THR A 318 2.94 -19.40 -12.91
N ILE A 319 1.75 -19.12 -13.43
CA ILE A 319 0.64 -18.51 -12.69
C ILE A 319 -0.64 -19.35 -12.81
N ARG A 320 -1.54 -19.25 -11.82
CA ARG A 320 -2.93 -19.71 -11.93
C ARG A 320 -3.78 -18.65 -12.62
N VAL A 321 -4.57 -19.06 -13.60
CA VAL A 321 -5.46 -18.19 -14.36
C VAL A 321 -6.88 -18.74 -14.28
N LEU A 322 -7.82 -17.89 -13.85
CA LEU A 322 -9.24 -18.12 -14.08
C LEU A 322 -9.56 -17.70 -15.50
N ARG A 323 -10.14 -18.60 -16.29
CA ARG A 323 -10.53 -18.34 -17.68
C ARG A 323 -12.01 -18.64 -17.89
N VAL A 324 -12.76 -17.59 -18.23
CA VAL A 324 -14.20 -17.67 -18.47
C VAL A 324 -14.47 -18.46 -19.75
N SER A 325 -15.32 -19.47 -19.64
CA SER A 325 -15.79 -20.30 -20.76
C SER A 325 -17.23 -19.99 -21.16
N SER A 326 -18.08 -19.54 -20.23
CA SER A 326 -19.46 -19.13 -20.49
C SER A 326 -19.91 -18.03 -19.53
N TYR A 327 -20.82 -17.18 -20.01
CA TYR A 327 -21.44 -16.10 -19.26
C TYR A 327 -22.92 -15.98 -19.68
N GLU A 328 -23.83 -15.99 -18.70
CA GLU A 328 -25.27 -15.84 -18.92
C GLU A 328 -25.84 -14.90 -17.85
N GLU A 329 -26.43 -13.78 -18.28
CA GLU A 329 -27.17 -12.86 -17.40
C GLU A 329 -28.58 -13.39 -17.13
N LYS A 330 -29.07 -13.28 -15.89
CA LYS A 330 -30.38 -13.81 -15.46
C LYS A 330 -31.50 -12.77 -15.45
#